data_AF-A0A7K7IVC2-F1
#
_entry.id   AF-A0A7K7IVC2-F1
#
_cell.length_a   1.000
_cell.length_b   1.000
_cell.length_c   1.000
_cell.angle_alpha   90.00
_cell.angle_beta   90.00
_cell.angle_gamma   90.00
#
_symmetry.space_group_name_H-M   'P 1'
#
loop_
_entity.id
_entity.type
_entity.pdbx_description
1 polymer ?
#
loop_
_entity_poly.entity_id
_entity_poly.type
_entity_poly.pdbx_seq_one_letter_code
_entity_poly.pdbx_strand_id
1 'polypeptide(L)'
;AALARSVAEAAAEAVASGGRFTLGLSGGSLVSLLARELPPALSALPGSDPSRWLVAFCDERLVPPEHPESTGGAYRVSAAPPGAPPVPTSPDQFGPVSP
;
A
#
# COMPACT_ATOMS: atom_id res chain seq x y z
N ALA A 1 3.41 3.90 -13.91
CA ALA A 1 2.69 5.18 -14.00
C ALA A 1 1.17 5.04 -13.90
N ALA A 2 0.47 4.45 -14.88
CA ALA A 2 -1.01 4.45 -14.91
C ALA A 2 -1.67 3.85 -13.65
N LEU A 3 -1.23 2.66 -13.22
CA LEU A 3 -1.77 2.01 -12.01
C LEU A 3 -1.61 2.89 -10.75
N ALA A 4 -0.40 3.43 -10.52
CA ALA A 4 -0.13 4.29 -9.37
C ALA A 4 -1.00 5.56 -9.36
N ARG A 5 -1.23 6.14 -10.54
CA ARG A 5 -2.14 7.28 -10.70
C ARG A 5 -3.58 6.90 -10.35
N SER A 6 -4.08 5.77 -10.87
CA SER A 6 -5.43 5.31 -10.55
C SER A 6 -5.62 5.04 -9.06
N VAL A 7 -4.61 4.47 -8.39
CA VAL A 7 -4.62 4.28 -6.93
C VAL A 7 -4.67 5.62 -6.19
N ALA A 8 -3.85 6.60 -6.60
CA ALA A 8 -3.86 7.93 -5.98
C ALA A 8 -5.21 8.66 -6.17
N GLU A 9 -5.78 8.61 -7.37
CA GLU A 9 -7.09 9.17 -7.70
C GLU A 9 -8.21 8.54 -6.86
N ALA A 10 -8.25 7.20 -6.79
CA ALA A 10 -9.20 6.49 -5.95
C ALA A 10 -9.03 6.82 -4.46
N ALA A 11 -7.79 6.99 -4.00
CA ALA A 11 -7.51 7.37 -2.63
C ALA A 11 -8.01 8.77 -2.30
N ALA A 12 -7.77 9.76 -3.18
CA ALA A 12 -8.25 11.12 -2.99
C ALA A 12 -9.78 11.19 -2.94
N GLU A 13 -10.46 10.45 -3.82
CA GLU A 13 -11.93 10.37 -3.82
C GLU A 13 -12.47 9.70 -2.54
N ALA A 14 -11.88 8.59 -2.10
CA ALA A 14 -12.32 7.87 -0.90
C ALA A 14 -12.06 8.68 0.38
N VAL A 15 -10.93 9.38 0.47
CA VAL A 15 -10.64 10.28 1.58
C VAL A 15 -11.61 11.46 1.61
N ALA A 16 -11.94 12.06 0.46
CA ALA A 16 -12.87 13.18 0.39
C ALA A 16 -14.31 12.80 0.76
N SER A 17 -14.77 11.60 0.40
CA SER A 17 -16.15 11.15 0.60
C SER A 17 -16.39 10.44 1.94
N GLY A 18 -15.45 9.61 2.38
CA GLY A 18 -15.61 8.73 3.54
C GLY A 18 -14.49 8.82 4.57
N GLY A 19 -13.50 9.70 4.35
CA GLY A 19 -12.42 9.95 5.30
C GLY A 19 -11.35 8.86 5.41
N ARG A 20 -11.45 7.77 4.62
CA ARG A 20 -10.53 6.62 4.64
C ARG A 20 -10.46 5.95 3.26
N PHE A 21 -9.29 5.45 2.88
CA PHE A 21 -9.07 4.60 1.70
C PHE A 21 -8.55 3.23 2.12
N THR A 22 -8.95 2.15 1.46
CA THR A 22 -8.48 0.78 1.76
C THR A 22 -7.83 0.17 0.52
N LEU A 23 -6.64 -0.41 0.67
CA LEU A 23 -5.86 -0.98 -0.43
C LEU A 23 -5.33 -2.37 -0.08
N GLY A 24 -5.62 -3.34 -0.95
CA GLY A 24 -4.96 -4.64 -0.97
C GLY A 24 -3.65 -4.58 -1.77
N LEU A 25 -2.53 -5.00 -1.17
CA LEU A 25 -1.23 -5.10 -1.81
C LEU A 25 -0.93 -6.56 -2.15
N SER A 26 -0.64 -6.81 -3.42
CA SER A 26 -0.15 -8.10 -3.88
C SER A 26 1.38 -8.13 -3.93
N GLY A 27 1.96 -9.32 -3.79
CA GLY A 27 3.40 -9.52 -3.95
C GLY A 27 3.89 -9.52 -5.40
N GLY A 28 5.09 -10.07 -5.61
CA GLY A 28 5.68 -10.25 -6.93
C GLY A 28 6.03 -8.94 -7.63
N SER A 29 5.76 -8.85 -8.94
CA SER A 29 6.16 -7.70 -9.78
C SER A 29 5.49 -6.38 -9.39
N LEU A 30 4.36 -6.44 -8.68
CA LEU A 30 3.64 -5.25 -8.20
C LEU A 30 4.38 -4.52 -7.09
N VAL A 31 5.23 -5.21 -6.32
CA VAL A 31 6.06 -4.60 -5.27
C VAL A 31 6.95 -3.51 -5.87
N SER A 32 7.77 -3.88 -6.86
CA SER A 32 8.70 -2.95 -7.50
C SER A 32 8.01 -1.85 -8.27
N LEU A 33 6.86 -2.16 -8.91
CA LEU A 33 6.08 -1.16 -9.63
C LEU A 33 5.49 -0.12 -8.67
N LEU A 34 4.81 -0.55 -7.62
CA LEU A 34 4.14 0.38 -6.70
C LEU A 34 5.14 1.13 -5.83
N ALA A 35 6.21 0.50 -5.36
CA ALA A 35 7.26 1.17 -4.61
C ALA A 35 7.90 2.32 -5.40
N ARG A 36 8.09 2.15 -6.71
CA ARG A 36 8.68 3.17 -7.59
C ARG A 36 7.69 4.25 -8.00
N GLU A 37 6.46 3.87 -8.33
CA GLU A 37 5.53 4.75 -9.06
C GLU A 37 4.49 5.42 -8.16
N LEU A 38 4.19 4.85 -6.99
CA LEU A 38 3.17 5.38 -6.09
C LEU A 38 3.60 6.67 -5.36
N PRO A 39 4.83 6.80 -4.83
CA PRO A 39 5.27 8.05 -4.20
C PRO A 39 5.15 9.31 -5.08
N PRO A 40 5.60 9.31 -6.35
CA PRO A 40 5.39 10.48 -7.22
C PRO A 40 3.92 10.69 -7.58
N ALA A 41 3.11 9.64 -7.71
CA ALA A 41 1.67 9.77 -7.97
C ALA A 41 0.93 10.42 -6.80
N LEU A 42 1.28 10.06 -5.55
CA LEU A 42 0.73 10.67 -4.34
C LEU A 42 1.16 12.14 -4.20
N SER A 43 2.42 12.44 -4.51
CA SER A 43 2.93 13.82 -4.52
C SER A 43 2.22 14.70 -5.55
N ALA A 44 1.82 14.12 -6.69
CA ALA A 44 1.12 14.83 -7.75
C ALA A 44 -0.38 15.04 -7.48
N LEU A 45 -0.97 14.29 -6.54
CA LEU A 45 -2.40 14.36 -6.24
C LEU A 45 -2.65 14.66 -4.74
N PRO A 46 -2.69 15.96 -4.38
CA PRO A 46 -3.07 16.40 -3.05
C PRO A 46 -4.47 15.89 -2.68
N GLY A 47 -4.66 15.42 -1.45
CA GLY A 47 -5.94 14.91 -0.95
C GLY A 47 -6.03 13.40 -0.79
N SER A 48 -5.07 12.65 -1.34
CA SER A 48 -4.97 11.20 -1.12
C SER A 48 -4.62 10.82 0.32
N ASP A 49 -3.95 11.68 1.09
CA ASP A 49 -3.58 11.52 2.52
C ASP A 49 -3.30 10.06 2.97
N PRO A 50 -2.06 9.57 2.80
CA PRO A 50 -1.65 8.22 3.20
C PRO A 50 -1.90 7.88 4.67
N SER A 51 -2.04 8.87 5.57
CA SER A 51 -2.35 8.63 6.98
C SER A 51 -3.77 8.07 7.19
N ARG A 52 -4.64 8.21 6.19
CA ARG A 52 -6.01 7.70 6.17
C ARG A 52 -6.15 6.39 5.42
N TRP A 53 -5.04 5.74 5.09
CA TRP A 53 -5.05 4.49 4.35
C TRP A 53 -5.09 3.31 5.30
N LEU A 54 -5.91 2.33 4.97
CA LEU A 54 -5.78 0.97 5.47
C LEU A 54 -5.15 0.12 4.38
N VAL A 55 -4.03 -0.51 4.70
CA VAL A 55 -3.30 -1.34 3.75
C VAL A 55 -3.23 -2.76 4.30
N ALA A 56 -3.55 -3.75 3.47
CA ALA A 56 -3.46 -5.16 3.80
C ALA A 56 -2.82 -5.92 2.64
N PHE A 57 -2.12 -7.02 2.89
CA PHE A 57 -1.68 -7.92 1.84
C PHE A 57 -2.83 -8.82 1.37
N CYS A 58 -2.97 -9.00 0.07
CA CYS A 58 -3.96 -9.92 -0.51
C CYS A 58 -3.66 -11.37 -0.12
N ASP A 59 -2.37 -11.71 -0.04
CA ASP A 59 -1.83 -12.96 0.43
C ASP A 59 -0.42 -12.71 0.99
N GLU A 60 0.05 -13.57 1.90
CA GLU A 60 1.42 -13.52 2.43
C GLU A 60 1.91 -14.94 2.70
N ARG A 61 3.21 -15.17 2.48
CA ARG A 61 3.86 -16.44 2.80
C ARG A 61 4.09 -16.51 4.31
N LEU A 62 3.80 -17.66 4.92
CA LEU A 62 4.08 -17.92 6.33
C LEU A 62 5.58 -18.17 6.54
N VAL A 63 6.37 -17.10 6.43
CA VAL A 63 7.83 -17.09 6.56
C VAL A 63 8.25 -15.86 7.37
N PRO A 64 9.48 -15.82 7.92
CA PRO A 64 10.02 -14.62 8.55
C PRO A 64 10.02 -13.41 7.60
N PRO A 65 9.85 -12.17 8.10
CA PRO A 65 9.83 -10.97 7.26
C PRO A 65 11.09 -10.73 6.42
N GLU A 66 12.24 -11.23 6.86
CA GLU A 66 13.52 -11.13 6.16
C GLU A 66 13.66 -12.18 5.04
N HIS A 67 12.73 -13.13 4.97
CA HIS A 67 12.74 -14.17 3.94
C HIS A 67 12.47 -13.54 2.56
N PRO A 68 13.20 -13.94 1.50
CA PRO A 68 13.05 -13.36 0.16
C PRO A 68 11.66 -13.56 -0.47
N GLU A 69 10.86 -14.49 0.05
CA GLU A 69 9.46 -14.68 -0.37
C GLU A 69 8.43 -13.91 0.46
N SER A 70 8.84 -13.15 1.49
CA SER A 70 7.93 -12.29 2.24
C SER A 70 7.52 -11.09 1.37
N THR A 71 6.22 -10.94 1.11
CA THR A 71 5.68 -9.78 0.40
C THR A 71 5.90 -8.51 1.22
N GLY A 72 5.63 -8.57 2.53
CA GLY A 72 5.90 -7.48 3.46
C GLY A 72 7.37 -7.13 3.55
N GLY A 73 8.25 -8.14 3.59
CA GLY A 73 9.71 -7.95 3.48
C GLY A 73 10.10 -7.19 2.22
N ALA A 74 9.59 -7.64 1.07
CA ALA A 74 9.87 -7.02 -0.22
C ALA A 74 9.39 -5.56 -0.28
N TYR A 75 8.21 -5.25 0.25
CA TYR A 75 7.72 -3.87 0.36
C TYR A 75 8.57 -3.02 1.30
N ARG A 76 9.04 -3.56 2.44
CA ARG A 76 9.89 -2.81 3.39
C ARG A 76 11.26 -2.46 2.79
N VAL A 77 11.85 -3.38 2.02
CA VAL A 77 13.14 -3.12 1.35
C VAL A 77 12.95 -2.13 0.19
N SER A 78 11.84 -2.21 -0.53
CA SER A 78 11.56 -1.37 -1.70
C SER A 78 11.04 0.03 -1.34
N ALA A 79 10.42 0.20 -0.18
CA ALA A 79 9.86 1.47 0.30
C ALA A 79 10.95 2.37 0.92
N ALA A 80 11.72 3.02 0.06
CA ALA A 80 12.55 4.17 0.42
C ALA A 80 12.20 5.29 -0.56
N PRO A 81 11.46 6.37 -0.20
CA PRO A 81 11.60 7.23 1.00
C PRO A 81 10.20 7.76 1.51
N PRO A 82 10.03 8.92 2.21
CA PRO A 82 8.75 9.31 2.84
C PRO A 82 7.67 9.59 1.78
N GLY A 83 6.50 8.97 1.94
CA GLY A 83 5.41 9.00 0.95
C GLY A 83 5.04 7.61 0.38
N ALA A 84 5.75 6.55 0.78
CA ALA A 84 5.26 5.19 0.56
C ALA A 84 3.95 4.95 1.33
N PRO A 85 3.02 4.12 0.81
CA PRO A 85 1.84 3.73 1.57
C PRO A 85 2.28 3.10 2.89
N PRO A 86 1.54 3.31 4.00
CA PRO A 86 1.89 2.71 5.28
C PRO A 86 1.97 1.20 5.08
N VAL A 87 3.17 0.63 5.21
CA VAL A 87 3.33 -0.82 5.18
C VAL A 87 2.63 -1.34 6.43
N PRO A 88 1.68 -2.28 6.31
CA PRO A 88 1.07 -2.87 7.49
C PRO A 88 2.14 -3.58 8.31
N THR A 89 2.50 -2.97 9.44
CA THR A 89 3.52 -3.47 10.37
C THR A 89 2.91 -4.20 11.57
N SER A 90 1.58 -4.18 11.73
CA SER A 90 0.86 -4.86 12.81
C SER A 90 -0.33 -5.67 12.27
N PRO A 91 -0.55 -6.90 12.77
CA PRO A 91 -1.77 -7.68 12.49
C PRO A 91 -3.07 -6.93 12.84
N ASP A 92 -3.03 -5.93 13.73
CA ASP A 92 -4.22 -5.13 14.11
C ASP A 92 -4.72 -4.20 12.99
N GLN A 93 -3.92 -3.98 11.95
CA GLN A 93 -4.33 -3.22 10.76
C GLN A 93 -5.13 -4.07 9.76
N PHE A 94 -5.19 -5.39 9.97
CA PHE A 94 -6.03 -6.27 9.19
C PHE A 94 -7.38 -6.37 9.91
N GLY A 95 -8.37 -5.60 9.45
CA GLY A 95 -9.74 -5.79 9.90
C GLY A 95 -10.18 -7.24 9.65
N PRO A 96 -11.12 -7.79 10.44
CA PRO A 96 -11.63 -9.13 10.20
C PRO A 96 -12.17 -9.22 8.76
N VAL A 97 -11.72 -10.23 8.02
CA VAL A 97 -12.31 -10.57 6.72
C VAL A 97 -13.66 -11.21 7.03
N SER A 98 -14.73 -10.43 6.91
CA SER A 98 -16.08 -11.00 6.99
C SER A 98 -16.29 -11.95 5.80
N PRO A 99 -16.83 -13.15 6.02
CA PRO A 99 -17.11 -14.13 4.96
C PRO A 99 -18.17 -13.65 3.97
#